data_AF-A0A841C9M6-F1
#
_entry.id   AF-A0A841C9M6-F1
#
_cell.length_a   1.000
_cell.length_b   1.000
_cell.length_c   1.000
_cell.angle_alpha   90.00
_cell.angle_beta   90.00
_cell.angle_gamma   90.00
#
_symmetry.space_group_name_H-M   'P 1'
#
loop_
_entity.id
_entity.type
_entity.pdbx_description
1 polymer ?
#
loop_
_entity_poly.entity_id
_entity_poly.type
_entity_poly.pdbx_seq_one_letter_code
_entity_poly.pdbx_strand_id
1 'polypeptide(L)'
;MNKQTILVAKNVYRTRVKGAGYWAMILTPLLIPLVSIVIGLVVTSGTTGKTNLAVVNEPKIAQELKQNKILDANVTEISSQSDAAIKLEDGKIDGYLSKATDGSFTIVTTNKTTTKFNEATYQQALTQIKMVASASKLGLSPTDLTSLLRAANLKMTVQSNQQNLQGGDTRTGANIGLATATSIIVMILLMFYVTIIAQEVANEKSSRIMETLLATTSSNTQYYGKIIGVIGLALTQIVIYAIGFGVTAFFLKDNSTVKTVISLFSGVDLSFGVYAFLMIISGILGYIFLASIIASLVNEQSQVQQATQPLAFFSLIGYIAGIAGAAAPGNVILRVLSYIPFISPTLMTSRLAIQYSSQLEAWIAFCLQVIATILVAKAGEKIYARNVLSYSSDKIMSQFFQNLRGNSGNARRKKTVKEVVNNNISGDEGFMMRRVHLLREQPWRLVVLIIVLIILFAKFIFFK
;
A
#
# COMPACT_ATOMS: atom_id res chain seq x y z
N MET A 1 3.81 32.88 11.92
CA MET A 1 4.54 32.29 10.77
C MET A 1 5.35 33.37 10.04
N ASN A 2 6.66 33.18 9.89
CA ASN A 2 7.52 34.12 9.18
C ASN A 2 7.19 34.11 7.67
N LYS A 3 7.08 35.29 7.04
CA LYS A 3 6.82 35.46 5.59
C LYS A 3 7.83 34.67 4.74
N GLN A 4 9.08 34.57 5.21
CA GLN A 4 10.14 33.84 4.51
C GLN A 4 9.87 32.33 4.43
N THR A 5 9.33 31.71 5.50
CA THR A 5 9.03 30.26 5.52
C THR A 5 7.94 29.90 4.51
N ILE A 6 6.91 30.77 4.42
CA ILE A 6 5.83 30.64 3.43
C ILE A 6 6.40 30.74 2.02
N LEU A 7 7.32 31.68 1.79
CA LEU A 7 7.91 31.90 0.47
C LEU A 7 8.71 30.67 0.00
N VAL A 8 9.52 30.08 0.89
CA VAL A 8 10.22 28.81 0.61
C VAL A 8 9.22 27.69 0.32
N ALA A 9 8.19 27.52 1.16
CA ALA A 9 7.17 26.49 0.98
C ALA A 9 6.45 26.62 -0.37
N LYS A 10 6.05 27.84 -0.72
CA LYS A 10 5.38 28.16 -1.99
C LYS A 10 6.30 27.88 -3.18
N ASN A 11 7.59 28.20 -3.06
CA ASN A 11 8.56 27.92 -4.12
C ASN A 11 8.68 26.41 -4.38
N VAL A 12 8.93 25.63 -3.33
CA VAL A 12 9.06 24.16 -3.43
C VAL A 12 7.79 23.54 -4.00
N TYR A 13 6.63 23.92 -3.48
CA TYR A 13 5.34 23.45 -3.98
C TYR A 13 5.15 23.77 -5.47
N ARG A 14 5.32 25.04 -5.86
CA ARG A 14 5.06 25.49 -7.24
C ARG A 14 6.01 24.85 -8.24
N THR A 15 7.27 24.69 -7.89
CA THR A 15 8.28 24.05 -8.74
C THR A 15 7.94 22.58 -8.97
N ARG A 16 7.48 21.87 -7.93
CA ARG A 16 7.15 20.45 -8.03
C ARG A 16 5.80 20.17 -8.68
N VAL A 17 4.73 20.93 -8.37
CA VAL A 17 3.42 20.77 -9.03
C VAL A 17 3.49 21.00 -10.53
N LYS A 18 4.34 21.92 -11.00
CA LYS A 18 4.53 22.18 -12.43
C LYS A 18 5.38 21.11 -13.14
N GLY A 19 6.10 20.28 -12.39
CA GLY A 19 6.95 19.23 -12.95
C GLY A 19 6.13 18.02 -13.40
N ALA A 20 6.46 17.46 -14.57
CA ALA A 20 5.82 16.26 -15.10
C ALA A 20 5.93 15.05 -14.14
N GLY A 21 7.03 14.96 -13.38
CA GLY A 21 7.24 13.88 -12.41
C GLY A 21 6.18 13.81 -11.30
N TYR A 22 5.63 14.95 -10.85
CA TYR A 22 4.57 14.96 -9.84
C TYR A 22 3.26 14.40 -10.41
N TRP A 23 2.90 14.77 -11.64
CA TRP A 23 1.71 14.24 -12.30
C TRP A 23 1.85 12.76 -12.67
N ALA A 24 3.03 12.33 -13.11
CA ALA A 24 3.34 10.92 -13.31
C ALA A 24 3.19 10.11 -12.01
N MET A 25 3.61 10.67 -10.87
CA MET A 25 3.43 10.07 -9.54
C MET A 25 1.96 9.96 -9.14
N ILE A 26 1.11 10.94 -9.47
CA ILE A 26 -0.34 10.89 -9.22
C ILE A 26 -1.01 9.84 -10.12
N LEU A 27 -0.61 9.75 -11.39
CA LEU A 27 -1.24 8.84 -12.35
C LEU A 27 -0.80 7.39 -12.19
N THR A 28 0.46 7.12 -11.83
CA THR A 28 1.02 5.76 -11.77
C THR A 28 0.20 4.79 -10.93
N PRO A 29 -0.22 5.10 -9.68
CA PRO A 29 -1.08 4.21 -8.89
C PRO A 29 -2.46 3.97 -9.50
N LEU A 30 -2.96 4.88 -10.34
CA LEU A 30 -4.24 4.76 -11.05
C LEU A 30 -4.11 3.95 -12.34
N LEU A 31 -2.92 3.92 -12.96
CA LEU A 31 -2.67 3.16 -14.19
C LEU A 31 -2.79 1.65 -13.96
N ILE A 32 -2.33 1.12 -12.83
CA ILE A 32 -2.41 -0.32 -12.53
C ILE A 32 -3.86 -0.82 -12.56
N PRO A 33 -4.81 -0.27 -11.75
CA PRO A 33 -6.20 -0.70 -11.82
C PRO A 33 -6.85 -0.39 -13.17
N LEU A 34 -6.51 0.72 -13.83
CA LEU A 34 -7.02 1.02 -15.18
C LEU A 34 -6.61 -0.06 -16.19
N VAL A 35 -5.34 -0.45 -16.21
CA VAL A 35 -4.82 -1.52 -17.08
C VAL A 35 -5.45 -2.86 -16.69
N SER A 36 -5.60 -3.16 -15.40
CA SER A 36 -6.31 -4.37 -14.96
C SER A 36 -7.77 -4.40 -15.41
N ILE A 37 -8.47 -3.25 -15.42
CA ILE A 37 -9.83 -3.12 -15.95
C ILE A 37 -9.85 -3.36 -17.45
N VAL A 38 -8.95 -2.72 -18.20
CA VAL A 38 -8.87 -2.89 -19.66
C VAL A 38 -8.54 -4.33 -20.04
N ILE A 39 -7.54 -4.95 -19.38
CA ILE A 39 -7.20 -6.37 -19.57
C ILE A 39 -8.40 -7.23 -19.15
N GLY A 40 -9.04 -6.94 -18.03
CA GLY A 40 -10.23 -7.66 -17.58
C GLY A 40 -11.37 -7.60 -18.59
N LEU A 41 -11.62 -6.44 -19.21
CA LEU A 41 -12.60 -6.25 -20.28
C LEU A 41 -12.22 -7.03 -21.53
N VAL A 42 -10.95 -6.99 -21.95
CA VAL A 42 -10.45 -7.75 -23.11
C VAL A 42 -10.55 -9.26 -22.86
N VAL A 43 -10.19 -9.73 -21.66
CA VAL A 43 -10.26 -11.13 -21.25
C VAL A 43 -11.72 -11.59 -21.16
N THR A 44 -12.60 -10.83 -20.51
CA THR A 44 -14.03 -11.18 -20.40
C THR A 44 -14.77 -11.14 -21.74
N SER A 45 -14.35 -10.26 -22.66
CA SER A 45 -14.81 -10.26 -24.05
C SER A 45 -14.35 -11.51 -24.82
N GLY A 46 -13.29 -12.20 -24.36
CA GLY A 46 -12.77 -13.44 -24.95
C GLY A 46 -13.16 -14.74 -24.22
N THR A 47 -13.83 -14.68 -23.05
CA THR A 47 -14.16 -15.84 -22.21
C THR A 47 -15.66 -16.06 -21.98
N THR A 48 -16.52 -15.43 -22.78
CA THR A 48 -17.98 -15.43 -22.55
C THR A 48 -18.72 -16.64 -23.15
N GLY A 49 -18.00 -17.68 -23.59
CA GLY A 49 -18.59 -18.93 -24.08
C GLY A 49 -18.60 -20.01 -23.01
N LYS A 50 -19.73 -20.72 -22.87
CA LYS A 50 -19.77 -22.04 -22.21
C LYS A 50 -18.78 -22.98 -22.92
N THR A 51 -18.09 -23.85 -22.17
CA THR A 51 -17.19 -24.84 -22.77
C THR A 51 -17.99 -25.79 -23.66
N ASN A 52 -17.64 -25.90 -24.93
CA ASN A 52 -18.24 -26.87 -25.84
C ASN A 52 -17.53 -28.23 -25.66
N LEU A 53 -18.12 -29.11 -24.86
CA LEU A 53 -17.60 -30.46 -24.61
C LEU A 53 -18.32 -31.48 -25.49
N ALA A 54 -17.58 -32.25 -26.28
CA ALA A 54 -18.13 -33.44 -26.92
C ALA A 54 -17.94 -34.68 -26.04
N VAL A 55 -18.92 -35.59 -26.02
CA VAL A 55 -18.81 -36.90 -25.37
C VAL A 55 -18.82 -37.97 -26.45
N VAL A 56 -17.78 -38.80 -26.46
CA VAL A 56 -17.56 -39.79 -27.52
C VAL A 56 -18.25 -41.11 -27.18
N ASN A 57 -19.17 -41.54 -28.04
CA ASN A 57 -19.82 -42.86 -28.03
C ASN A 57 -20.51 -43.26 -26.70
N GLU A 58 -20.94 -42.28 -25.91
CA GLU A 58 -21.59 -42.48 -24.60
C GLU A 58 -22.81 -41.54 -24.44
N PRO A 59 -23.94 -41.81 -25.13
CA PRO A 59 -25.13 -40.94 -25.15
C PRO A 59 -25.73 -40.69 -23.76
N LYS A 60 -25.71 -41.70 -22.88
CA LYS A 60 -26.24 -41.59 -21.51
C LYS A 60 -25.41 -40.62 -20.67
N ILE A 61 -24.08 -40.71 -20.76
CA ILE A 61 -23.17 -39.80 -20.05
C ILE A 61 -23.30 -38.39 -20.60
N ALA A 62 -23.44 -38.24 -21.92
CA ALA A 62 -23.69 -36.94 -22.54
C ALA A 62 -24.97 -36.28 -22.00
N GLN A 63 -26.05 -37.05 -21.86
CA GLN A 63 -27.33 -36.55 -21.34
C GLN A 63 -27.25 -36.19 -19.85
N GLU A 64 -26.57 -36.99 -19.02
CA GLU A 64 -26.39 -36.69 -17.60
C GLU A 64 -25.49 -35.46 -17.37
N LEU A 65 -24.42 -35.30 -18.15
CA LEU A 65 -23.57 -34.11 -18.10
C LEU A 65 -24.32 -32.85 -18.57
N LYS A 66 -25.21 -32.95 -19.58
CA LYS A 66 -26.10 -31.84 -20.00
C LYS A 66 -27.03 -31.37 -18.88
N GLN A 67 -27.52 -32.29 -18.04
CA GLN A 67 -28.45 -32.00 -16.96
C GLN A 67 -27.75 -31.56 -15.67
N ASN A 68 -26.42 -31.72 -15.60
CA ASN A 68 -25.65 -31.38 -14.41
C ASN A 68 -25.51 -29.85 -14.27
N LYS A 69 -26.22 -29.28 -13.29
CA LYS A 69 -26.21 -27.84 -13.00
C LYS A 69 -24.87 -27.29 -12.49
N ILE A 70 -23.91 -28.17 -12.16
CA ILE A 70 -22.58 -27.79 -11.70
C ILE A 70 -21.65 -27.47 -12.89
N LEU A 71 -21.94 -28.02 -14.08
CA LEU A 71 -21.15 -27.81 -15.29
C LEU A 71 -21.71 -26.66 -16.12
N ASP A 72 -20.90 -25.62 -16.34
CA ASP A 72 -21.23 -24.52 -17.27
C ASP A 72 -20.71 -24.84 -18.68
N ALA A 73 -21.19 -25.95 -19.25
CA ALA A 73 -20.71 -26.50 -20.50
C ALA A 73 -21.87 -26.81 -21.48
N ASN A 74 -21.66 -26.55 -22.76
CA ASN A 74 -22.49 -27.06 -23.84
C ASN A 74 -22.01 -28.47 -24.19
N VAL A 75 -22.69 -29.48 -23.69
CA VAL A 75 -22.33 -30.87 -23.95
C VAL A 75 -22.98 -31.34 -25.25
N THR A 76 -22.23 -32.00 -26.13
CA THR A 76 -22.72 -32.59 -27.39
C THR A 76 -22.29 -34.04 -27.49
N GLU A 77 -23.04 -34.86 -28.23
CA GLU A 77 -22.67 -36.26 -28.48
C GLU A 77 -21.97 -36.37 -29.83
N ILE A 78 -20.91 -37.17 -29.88
CA ILE A 78 -20.21 -37.51 -31.13
C ILE A 78 -19.97 -39.03 -31.15
N SER A 79 -20.27 -39.67 -32.28
CA SER A 79 -20.21 -41.13 -32.41
C SER A 79 -18.78 -41.67 -32.59
N SER A 80 -17.86 -40.87 -33.12
CA SER A 80 -16.49 -41.27 -33.46
C SER A 80 -15.44 -40.39 -32.80
N GLN A 81 -14.40 -41.00 -32.23
CA GLN A 81 -13.25 -40.30 -31.67
C GLN A 81 -12.47 -39.51 -32.74
N SER A 82 -12.41 -40.03 -33.97
CA SER A 82 -11.76 -39.35 -35.09
C SER A 82 -12.49 -38.05 -35.45
N ASP A 83 -13.83 -38.08 -35.45
CA ASP A 83 -14.64 -36.90 -35.75
C ASP A 83 -14.54 -35.84 -34.64
N ALA A 84 -14.42 -36.28 -33.38
CA ALA A 84 -14.19 -35.40 -32.26
C ALA A 84 -12.81 -34.71 -32.34
N ALA A 85 -11.76 -35.46 -32.72
CA ALA A 85 -10.43 -34.89 -32.92
C ALA A 85 -10.40 -33.84 -34.04
N ILE A 86 -11.06 -34.11 -35.18
CA ILE A 86 -11.17 -33.15 -36.29
C ILE A 86 -11.92 -31.88 -35.85
N LYS A 87 -13.05 -32.03 -35.14
CA LYS A 87 -13.83 -30.88 -34.66
C LYS A 87 -13.10 -30.06 -33.58
N LEU A 88 -12.23 -30.71 -32.79
CA LEU A 88 -11.37 -30.05 -31.82
C LEU A 88 -10.27 -29.24 -32.52
N GLU A 89 -9.70 -29.76 -33.61
CA GLU A 89 -8.69 -29.07 -34.41
C GLU A 89 -9.27 -27.89 -35.21
N ASP A 90 -10.49 -28.05 -35.72
CA ASP A 90 -11.30 -27.01 -36.38
C ASP A 90 -11.80 -25.91 -35.42
N GLY A 91 -11.66 -26.09 -34.10
CA GLY A 91 -12.15 -25.15 -33.08
C GLY A 91 -13.68 -25.10 -32.94
N LYS A 92 -14.40 -26.14 -33.40
CA LYS A 92 -15.86 -26.25 -33.24
C LYS A 92 -16.26 -26.77 -31.86
N ILE A 93 -15.35 -27.46 -31.18
CA ILE A 93 -15.48 -27.90 -29.78
C ILE A 93 -14.21 -27.51 -29.02
N ASP A 94 -14.34 -27.31 -27.71
CA ASP A 94 -13.21 -26.91 -26.86
C ASP A 94 -12.46 -28.12 -26.28
N GLY A 95 -13.15 -29.26 -26.21
CA GLY A 95 -12.59 -30.54 -25.76
C GLY A 95 -13.54 -31.70 -26.03
N TYR A 96 -13.02 -32.92 -25.92
CA TYR A 96 -13.84 -34.13 -25.95
C TYR A 96 -13.52 -35.08 -24.80
N LEU A 97 -14.55 -35.72 -24.28
CA LEU A 97 -14.50 -36.75 -23.25
C LEU A 97 -14.56 -38.12 -23.92
N SER A 98 -13.54 -38.95 -23.69
CA SER A 98 -13.51 -40.36 -24.08
C SER A 98 -13.42 -41.23 -22.84
N LYS A 99 -14.10 -42.38 -22.85
CA LYS A 99 -14.03 -43.39 -21.80
C LYS A 99 -13.22 -44.59 -22.31
N ALA A 100 -12.19 -44.98 -21.57
CA ALA A 100 -11.39 -46.15 -21.91
C ALA A 100 -12.07 -47.45 -21.44
N THR A 101 -11.60 -48.58 -21.96
CA THR A 101 -12.17 -49.92 -21.70
C THR A 101 -12.06 -50.33 -20.22
N ASP A 102 -11.10 -49.78 -19.49
CA ASP A 102 -10.93 -49.95 -18.04
C ASP A 102 -11.89 -49.11 -17.19
N GLY A 103 -12.72 -48.27 -17.84
CA GLY A 103 -13.67 -47.37 -17.19
C GLY A 103 -13.06 -46.05 -16.70
N SER A 104 -11.83 -45.73 -17.08
CA SER A 104 -11.24 -44.40 -16.88
C SER A 104 -11.79 -43.39 -17.91
N PHE A 105 -11.79 -42.12 -17.52
CA PHE A 105 -12.29 -41.00 -18.35
C PHE A 105 -11.12 -40.07 -18.68
N THR A 106 -11.00 -39.70 -19.94
CA THR A 106 -9.98 -38.77 -20.43
C THR A 106 -10.67 -37.60 -21.12
N ILE A 107 -10.36 -36.38 -20.70
CA ILE A 107 -10.75 -35.16 -21.41
C ILE A 107 -9.54 -34.70 -22.21
N VAL A 108 -9.70 -34.63 -23.53
CA VAL A 108 -8.69 -34.10 -24.45
C VAL A 108 -9.08 -32.67 -24.80
N THR A 109 -8.15 -31.74 -24.64
CA THR A 109 -8.32 -30.31 -24.89
C THR A 109 -7.23 -29.79 -25.82
N THR A 110 -7.39 -28.57 -26.32
CA THR A 110 -6.39 -27.90 -27.16
C THR A 110 -5.93 -26.59 -26.52
N ASN A 111 -4.66 -26.27 -26.70
CA ASN A 111 -4.09 -24.98 -26.27
C ASN A 111 -4.58 -23.79 -27.09
N LYS A 112 -5.35 -24.03 -28.17
CA LYS A 112 -5.96 -23.01 -29.02
C LYS A 112 -7.25 -22.42 -28.43
N THR A 113 -7.80 -23.02 -27.36
CA THR A 113 -9.06 -22.58 -26.73
C THR A 113 -8.79 -21.61 -25.57
N THR A 114 -9.65 -20.60 -25.43
CA THR A 114 -9.58 -19.61 -24.33
C THR A 114 -10.36 -20.04 -23.09
N THR A 115 -11.21 -21.06 -23.22
CA THR A 115 -12.07 -21.61 -22.17
C THR A 115 -11.35 -22.71 -21.39
N LYS A 116 -11.32 -22.58 -20.06
CA LYS A 116 -10.64 -23.55 -19.19
C LYS A 116 -11.60 -24.63 -18.70
N PHE A 117 -11.24 -25.89 -18.91
CA PHE A 117 -11.89 -27.02 -18.25
C PHE A 117 -11.43 -27.07 -16.78
N ASN A 118 -12.35 -26.91 -15.84
CA ASN A 118 -12.06 -27.09 -14.42
C ASN A 118 -12.07 -28.59 -14.08
N GLU A 119 -10.89 -29.20 -14.01
CA GLU A 119 -10.72 -30.64 -13.75
C GLU A 119 -11.51 -31.12 -12.53
N ALA A 120 -11.49 -30.38 -11.42
CA ALA A 120 -12.20 -30.74 -10.20
C ALA A 120 -13.72 -30.78 -10.41
N THR A 121 -14.28 -29.83 -11.17
CA THR A 121 -15.71 -29.78 -11.49
C THR A 121 -16.14 -30.96 -12.36
N TYR A 122 -15.36 -31.28 -13.40
CA TYR A 122 -15.64 -32.44 -14.26
C TYR A 122 -15.44 -33.77 -13.53
N GLN A 123 -14.41 -33.88 -12.68
CA GLN A 123 -14.18 -35.05 -11.85
C GLN A 123 -15.35 -35.28 -10.88
N GLN A 124 -15.87 -34.22 -10.24
CA GLN A 124 -17.03 -34.30 -9.36
C GLN A 124 -18.29 -34.77 -10.13
N ALA A 125 -18.54 -34.21 -11.32
CA ALA A 125 -19.66 -34.61 -12.15
C ALA A 125 -19.57 -36.08 -12.59
N LEU A 126 -18.40 -36.52 -13.08
CA LEU A 126 -18.17 -37.91 -13.50
C LEU A 126 -18.23 -38.89 -12.32
N THR A 127 -17.77 -38.47 -11.13
CA THR A 127 -17.88 -39.28 -9.90
C THR A 127 -19.34 -39.49 -9.53
N GLN A 128 -20.17 -38.46 -9.64
CA GLN A 128 -21.61 -38.57 -9.39
C GLN A 128 -22.29 -39.52 -10.38
N ILE A 129 -21.95 -39.44 -11.67
CA ILE A 129 -22.44 -40.35 -12.72
C ILE A 129 -22.04 -41.80 -12.41
N LYS A 130 -20.75 -42.04 -12.07
CA LYS A 130 -20.26 -43.38 -11.71
C LYS A 130 -20.94 -43.92 -10.45
N MET A 131 -21.22 -43.06 -9.47
CA MET A 131 -21.90 -43.43 -8.24
C MET A 131 -23.35 -43.87 -8.52
N VAL A 132 -24.09 -43.10 -9.32
CA VAL A 132 -25.45 -43.46 -9.76
C VAL A 132 -25.46 -44.79 -10.51
N ALA A 133 -24.56 -44.95 -11.49
CA ALA A 133 -24.46 -46.19 -12.26
C ALA A 133 -24.10 -47.41 -11.40
N SER A 134 -23.24 -47.23 -10.40
CA SER A 134 -22.86 -48.30 -9.47
C SER A 134 -23.99 -48.65 -8.50
N ALA A 135 -24.72 -47.64 -8.01
CA ALA A 135 -25.87 -47.84 -7.14
C ALA A 135 -27.00 -48.62 -7.86
N SER A 136 -27.27 -48.30 -9.13
CA SER A 136 -28.23 -49.05 -9.95
C SER A 136 -27.82 -50.52 -10.14
N LYS A 137 -26.53 -50.82 -10.32
CA LYS A 137 -26.03 -52.21 -10.41
C LYS A 137 -26.23 -52.99 -9.11
N LEU A 138 -26.24 -52.31 -7.96
CA LEU A 138 -26.44 -52.90 -6.64
C LEU A 138 -27.92 -53.00 -6.24
N GLY A 139 -28.86 -52.60 -7.11
CA GLY A 139 -30.30 -52.72 -6.85
C GLY A 139 -30.87 -51.66 -5.90
N LEU A 140 -30.16 -50.56 -5.66
CA LEU A 140 -30.65 -49.46 -4.82
C LEU A 140 -31.83 -48.73 -5.50
N SER A 141 -32.85 -48.37 -4.72
CA SER A 141 -33.99 -47.62 -5.23
C SER A 141 -33.61 -46.16 -5.58
N PRO A 142 -34.26 -45.52 -6.58
CA PRO A 142 -34.00 -44.12 -6.93
C PRO A 142 -34.24 -43.15 -5.76
N THR A 143 -35.16 -43.49 -4.84
CA THR A 143 -35.48 -42.70 -3.65
C THR A 143 -34.37 -42.75 -2.60
N ASP A 144 -33.74 -43.92 -2.41
CA ASP A 144 -32.60 -44.08 -1.50
C ASP A 144 -31.38 -43.35 -2.04
N LEU A 145 -31.16 -43.41 -3.35
CA LEU A 145 -30.06 -42.73 -4.01
C LEU A 145 -30.18 -41.19 -3.94
N THR A 146 -31.39 -40.66 -4.09
CA THR A 146 -31.64 -39.21 -3.95
C THR A 146 -31.40 -38.75 -2.50
N SER A 147 -31.71 -39.62 -1.53
CA SER A 147 -31.44 -39.37 -0.11
C SER A 147 -29.94 -39.39 0.19
N LEU A 148 -29.18 -40.32 -0.42
CA LEU A 148 -27.72 -40.43 -0.30
C LEU A 148 -26.98 -39.26 -0.95
N LEU A 149 -27.50 -38.73 -2.06
CA LEU A 149 -26.89 -37.64 -2.82
C LEU A 149 -27.34 -36.23 -2.37
N ARG A 150 -28.21 -36.14 -1.36
CA ARG A 150 -28.68 -34.85 -0.86
C ARG A 150 -27.50 -34.08 -0.26
N ALA A 151 -27.11 -32.99 -0.91
CA ALA A 151 -26.03 -32.15 -0.43
C ALA A 151 -26.32 -31.66 1.00
N ALA A 152 -25.30 -31.71 1.85
CA ALA A 152 -25.39 -31.13 3.18
C ALA A 152 -25.65 -29.62 3.08
N ASN A 153 -26.63 -29.11 3.84
CA ASN A 153 -26.90 -27.69 3.91
C ASN A 153 -25.84 -27.02 4.79
N LEU A 154 -24.73 -26.62 4.17
CA LEU A 154 -23.62 -25.94 4.83
C LEU A 154 -23.83 -24.42 4.72
N LYS A 155 -24.00 -23.75 5.86
CA LYS A 155 -24.00 -22.29 5.94
C LYS A 155 -22.69 -21.81 6.58
N MET A 156 -21.81 -21.23 5.77
CA MET A 156 -20.54 -20.65 6.25
C MET A 156 -20.72 -19.19 6.67
N THR A 157 -20.39 -18.90 7.93
CA THR A 157 -20.43 -17.55 8.52
C THR A 157 -19.06 -17.18 9.08
N VAL A 158 -18.63 -15.94 8.88
CA VAL A 158 -17.45 -15.36 9.54
C VAL A 158 -17.90 -14.63 10.79
N GLN A 159 -17.35 -14.99 11.93
CA GLN A 159 -17.44 -14.17 13.13
C GLN A 159 -16.30 -13.16 13.10
N SER A 160 -16.62 -11.88 12.89
CA SER A 160 -15.65 -10.80 12.93
C SER A 160 -16.15 -9.73 13.91
N ASN A 161 -15.36 -9.48 14.95
CA ASN A 161 -15.61 -8.45 15.97
C ASN A 161 -17.09 -8.38 16.44
N GLN A 162 -17.62 -9.52 16.90
CA GLN A 162 -18.99 -9.70 17.43
C GLN A 162 -20.15 -9.67 16.43
N GLN A 163 -19.91 -9.60 15.12
CA GLN A 163 -20.96 -9.75 14.10
C GLN A 163 -20.77 -11.01 13.26
N ASN A 164 -21.86 -11.75 13.06
CA ASN A 164 -21.92 -12.90 12.14
C ASN A 164 -22.20 -12.38 10.72
N LEU A 165 -21.18 -12.44 9.87
CA LEU A 165 -21.26 -12.02 8.48
C LEU A 165 -21.30 -13.25 7.57
N GLN A 166 -22.13 -13.21 6.52
CA GLN A 166 -22.22 -14.31 5.54
C GLN A 166 -21.03 -14.26 4.56
N GLY A 167 -20.61 -15.42 4.04
CA GLY A 167 -19.59 -15.50 2.97
C GLY A 167 -18.15 -15.63 3.46
N GLY A 168 -17.88 -16.69 4.23
CA GLY A 168 -16.57 -17.17 4.70
C GLY A 168 -15.35 -16.75 3.87
N ASP A 169 -15.16 -17.47 2.76
CA ASP A 169 -13.96 -17.36 1.93
C ASP A 169 -13.92 -16.07 1.10
N THR A 170 -15.07 -15.62 0.59
CA THR A 170 -15.12 -14.41 -0.26
C THR A 170 -14.76 -13.15 0.53
N ARG A 171 -15.23 -13.05 1.78
CA ARG A 171 -14.90 -11.92 2.67
C ARG A 171 -13.46 -11.98 3.15
N THR A 172 -12.94 -13.17 3.46
CA THR A 172 -11.55 -13.36 3.90
C THR A 172 -10.57 -12.99 2.79
N GLY A 173 -10.81 -13.46 1.57
CA GLY A 173 -10.01 -13.08 0.39
C GLY A 173 -10.06 -11.57 0.10
N ALA A 174 -11.25 -10.95 0.18
CA ALA A 174 -11.40 -9.51 -0.02
C ALA A 174 -10.64 -8.69 1.03
N ASN A 175 -10.72 -9.06 2.31
CA ASN A 175 -10.01 -8.37 3.38
C ASN A 175 -8.48 -8.47 3.23
N ILE A 176 -7.96 -9.64 2.83
CA ILE A 176 -6.53 -9.85 2.55
C ILE A 176 -6.10 -9.01 1.35
N GLY A 177 -6.92 -8.97 0.29
CA GLY A 177 -6.69 -8.12 -0.89
C GLY A 177 -6.63 -6.63 -0.54
N LEU A 178 -7.59 -6.14 0.24
CA LEU A 178 -7.62 -4.75 0.73
C LEU A 178 -6.41 -4.41 1.60
N ALA A 179 -6.04 -5.29 2.53
CA ALA A 179 -4.91 -5.10 3.42
C ALA A 179 -3.58 -5.03 2.66
N THR A 180 -3.40 -5.92 1.68
CA THR A 180 -2.24 -5.94 0.79
C THR A 180 -2.17 -4.69 -0.08
N ALA A 181 -3.28 -4.33 -0.74
CA ALA A 181 -3.36 -3.14 -1.59
C ALA A 181 -3.08 -1.85 -0.78
N THR A 182 -3.69 -1.71 0.40
CA THR A 182 -3.48 -0.55 1.27
C THR A 182 -2.01 -0.45 1.67
N SER A 183 -1.38 -1.56 2.09
CA SER A 183 0.03 -1.58 2.49
C SER A 183 0.98 -1.19 1.36
N ILE A 184 0.74 -1.68 0.14
CA ILE A 184 1.51 -1.31 -1.06
C ILE A 184 1.37 0.17 -1.36
N ILE A 185 0.13 0.67 -1.38
CA ILE A 185 -0.16 2.08 -1.68
C ILE A 185 0.53 2.98 -0.65
N VAL A 186 0.41 2.68 0.65
CA VAL A 186 1.09 3.45 1.70
C VAL A 186 2.61 3.43 1.48
N MET A 187 3.21 2.25 1.26
CA MET A 187 4.66 2.12 1.04
C MET A 187 5.14 2.97 -0.15
N ILE A 188 4.44 2.89 -1.28
CA ILE A 188 4.78 3.62 -2.49
C ILE A 188 4.68 5.14 -2.25
N LEU A 189 3.59 5.61 -1.63
CA LEU A 189 3.41 7.03 -1.31
C LEU A 189 4.52 7.55 -0.39
N LEU A 190 4.85 6.81 0.68
CA LEU A 190 5.94 7.17 1.59
C LEU A 190 7.26 7.32 0.82
N MET A 191 7.58 6.36 -0.04
CA MET A 191 8.84 6.35 -0.80
C MET A 191 8.95 7.52 -1.77
N PHE A 192 7.88 7.86 -2.46
CA PHE A 192 7.88 9.03 -3.35
C PHE A 192 8.20 10.32 -2.61
N TYR A 193 7.56 10.56 -1.45
CA TYR A 193 7.78 11.78 -0.68
C TYR A 193 9.18 11.85 -0.04
N VAL A 194 9.75 10.71 0.35
CA VAL A 194 11.16 10.61 0.77
C VAL A 194 12.08 11.08 -0.34
N THR A 195 11.90 10.58 -1.56
CA THR A 195 12.74 10.94 -2.70
C THR A 195 12.61 12.42 -3.05
N ILE A 196 11.39 12.97 -3.06
CA ILE A 196 11.15 14.39 -3.37
C ILE A 196 11.91 15.30 -2.42
N ILE A 197 11.70 15.15 -1.09
CA ILE A 197 12.36 16.05 -0.12
C ILE A 197 13.88 15.85 -0.12
N ALA A 198 14.36 14.61 -0.26
CA ALA A 198 15.78 14.34 -0.21
C ALA A 198 16.52 14.95 -1.41
N GLN A 199 15.93 14.86 -2.61
CA GLN A 199 16.45 15.54 -3.79
C GLN A 199 16.38 17.06 -3.66
N GLU A 200 15.29 17.62 -3.12
CA GLU A 200 15.19 19.07 -2.90
C GLU A 200 16.29 19.64 -2.00
N VAL A 201 16.71 18.90 -0.97
CA VAL A 201 17.79 19.31 -0.09
C VAL A 201 19.15 19.09 -0.74
N ALA A 202 19.35 17.91 -1.35
CA ALA A 202 20.64 17.55 -1.94
C ALA A 202 20.97 18.39 -3.18
N ASN A 203 19.98 18.74 -4.01
CA ASN A 203 20.18 19.53 -5.22
C ASN A 203 20.67 20.93 -4.87
N GLU A 204 20.04 21.59 -3.90
CA GLU A 204 20.47 22.92 -3.46
C GLU A 204 21.85 22.90 -2.80
N LYS A 205 22.17 21.84 -2.06
CA LYS A 205 23.49 21.69 -1.44
C LYS A 205 24.57 21.39 -2.48
N SER A 206 24.29 20.49 -3.43
CA SER A 206 25.20 20.09 -4.50
C SER A 206 25.47 21.23 -5.49
N SER A 207 24.46 22.05 -5.80
CA SER A 207 24.61 23.24 -6.64
C SER A 207 25.17 24.47 -5.92
N ARG A 208 25.59 24.34 -4.64
CA ARG A 208 26.06 25.45 -3.77
C ARG A 208 25.07 26.61 -3.61
N ILE A 209 23.81 26.42 -4.00
CA ILE A 209 22.73 27.42 -3.87
C ILE A 209 22.39 27.63 -2.38
N MET A 210 22.57 26.58 -1.56
CA MET A 210 22.28 26.61 -0.14
C MET A 210 23.07 27.68 0.63
N GLU A 211 24.33 27.99 0.24
CA GLU A 211 25.14 29.04 0.87
C GLU A 211 24.47 30.42 0.72
N THR A 212 24.04 30.75 -0.50
CA THR A 212 23.32 31.99 -0.81
C THR A 212 21.93 32.04 -0.16
N LEU A 213 21.21 30.92 -0.12
CA LEU A 213 19.92 30.84 0.57
C LEU A 213 20.05 31.07 2.08
N LEU A 214 21.13 30.59 2.69
CA LEU A 214 21.38 30.77 4.12
C LEU A 214 21.97 32.14 4.47
N ALA A 215 22.56 32.85 3.50
CA ALA A 215 22.92 34.26 3.66
C ALA A 215 21.67 35.17 3.75
N THR A 216 20.53 34.75 3.19
CA THR A 216 19.30 35.56 3.11
C THR A 216 18.18 35.07 4.05
N THR A 217 18.25 33.81 4.49
CA THR A 217 17.22 33.18 5.35
C THR A 217 17.86 32.22 6.36
N SER A 218 17.21 32.00 7.50
CA SER A 218 17.75 31.07 8.50
C SER A 218 17.58 29.60 8.08
N SER A 219 18.45 28.70 8.57
CA SER A 219 18.35 27.26 8.30
C SER A 219 17.00 26.66 8.72
N ASN A 220 16.41 27.17 9.81
CA ASN A 220 15.07 26.76 10.25
C ASN A 220 13.99 27.12 9.21
N THR A 221 14.11 28.29 8.59
CA THR A 221 13.19 28.75 7.55
C THR A 221 13.27 27.83 6.33
N GLN A 222 14.47 27.45 5.92
CA GLN A 222 14.69 26.50 4.82
C GLN A 222 14.15 25.10 5.15
N TYR A 223 14.44 24.61 6.35
CA TYR A 223 14.00 23.29 6.82
C TYR A 223 12.48 23.14 6.80
N TYR A 224 11.77 23.95 7.60
CA TYR A 224 10.31 23.84 7.70
C TYR A 224 9.60 24.34 6.44
N GLY A 225 10.17 25.32 5.73
CA GLY A 225 9.61 25.80 4.46
C GLY A 225 9.53 24.67 3.43
N LYS A 226 10.63 23.94 3.20
CA LYS A 226 10.64 22.80 2.29
C LYS A 226 9.66 21.71 2.70
N ILE A 227 9.64 21.36 3.98
CA ILE A 227 8.75 20.33 4.51
C ILE A 227 7.28 20.70 4.31
N ILE A 228 6.89 21.94 4.63
CA ILE A 228 5.52 22.43 4.42
C ILE A 228 5.17 22.43 2.92
N GLY A 229 6.11 22.81 2.04
CA GLY A 229 5.91 22.74 0.60
C GLY A 229 5.60 21.32 0.11
N VAL A 230 6.37 20.33 0.58
CA VAL A 230 6.16 18.92 0.23
C VAL A 230 4.88 18.35 0.86
N ILE A 231 4.52 18.75 2.08
CA ILE A 231 3.23 18.39 2.70
C ILE A 231 2.08 18.94 1.85
N GLY A 232 2.20 20.16 1.33
CA GLY A 232 1.21 20.72 0.40
C GLY A 232 1.00 19.85 -0.84
N LEU A 233 2.08 19.27 -1.39
CA LEU A 233 2.01 18.32 -2.51
C LEU A 233 1.27 17.04 -2.12
N ALA A 234 1.51 16.50 -0.92
CA ALA A 234 0.81 15.32 -0.39
C ALA A 234 -0.68 15.56 -0.21
N LEU A 235 -1.04 16.69 0.41
CA LEU A 235 -2.44 17.05 0.60
C LEU A 235 -3.15 17.26 -0.75
N THR A 236 -2.49 17.88 -1.72
CA THR A 236 -3.06 18.08 -3.06
C THR A 236 -3.30 16.76 -3.78
N GLN A 237 -2.36 15.81 -3.71
CA GLN A 237 -2.53 14.48 -4.29
C GLN A 237 -3.75 13.76 -3.68
N ILE A 238 -3.93 13.84 -2.38
CA ILE A 238 -5.06 13.21 -1.68
C ILE A 238 -6.38 13.85 -2.11
N VAL A 239 -6.44 15.18 -2.20
CA VAL A 239 -7.64 15.88 -2.69
C VAL A 239 -7.97 15.44 -4.12
N ILE A 240 -6.97 15.30 -4.98
CA ILE A 240 -7.16 14.80 -6.36
C ILE A 240 -7.73 13.38 -6.34
N TYR A 241 -7.22 12.47 -5.49
CA TYR A 241 -7.75 11.11 -5.39
C TYR A 241 -9.16 11.06 -4.81
N ALA A 242 -9.45 11.87 -3.79
CA ALA A 242 -10.79 11.94 -3.19
C ALA A 242 -11.82 12.43 -4.21
N ILE A 243 -11.51 13.50 -4.95
CA ILE A 243 -12.37 14.03 -6.02
C ILE A 243 -12.49 13.02 -7.16
N GLY A 244 -11.36 12.45 -7.62
CA GLY A 244 -11.35 11.49 -8.72
C GLY A 244 -12.18 10.25 -8.42
N PHE A 245 -12.06 9.71 -7.20
CA PHE A 245 -12.88 8.59 -6.73
C PHE A 245 -14.36 8.99 -6.64
N GLY A 246 -14.67 10.14 -6.05
CA GLY A 246 -16.06 10.63 -5.92
C GLY A 246 -16.74 10.86 -7.27
N VAL A 247 -16.05 11.48 -8.23
CA VAL A 247 -16.54 11.70 -9.60
C VAL A 247 -16.74 10.37 -10.31
N THR A 248 -15.77 9.46 -10.25
CA THR A 248 -15.89 8.13 -10.89
C THR A 248 -17.07 7.35 -10.30
N ALA A 249 -17.20 7.34 -8.98
CA ALA A 249 -18.30 6.66 -8.30
C ALA A 249 -19.67 7.26 -8.63
N PHE A 250 -19.77 8.58 -8.81
CA PHE A 250 -21.02 9.26 -9.14
C PHE A 250 -21.44 9.07 -10.60
N PHE A 251 -20.51 9.26 -11.55
CA PHE A 251 -20.80 9.24 -12.99
C PHE A 251 -20.83 7.83 -13.59
N LEU A 252 -20.07 6.88 -13.05
CA LEU A 252 -19.94 5.51 -13.61
C LEU A 252 -20.59 4.44 -12.72
N LYS A 253 -21.49 4.83 -11.80
CA LYS A 253 -22.15 3.91 -10.84
C LYS A 253 -22.84 2.70 -11.49
N ASP A 254 -23.29 2.84 -12.75
CA ASP A 254 -24.05 1.81 -13.45
C ASP A 254 -23.16 0.79 -14.19
N ASN A 255 -21.87 1.07 -14.33
CA ASN A 255 -20.90 0.16 -14.94
C ASN A 255 -20.63 -1.04 -14.01
N SER A 256 -20.68 -2.27 -14.55
CA SER A 256 -20.49 -3.51 -13.79
C SER A 256 -19.11 -3.59 -13.11
N THR A 257 -18.06 -3.11 -13.77
CA THR A 257 -16.70 -3.06 -13.21
C THR A 257 -16.61 -2.06 -12.05
N VAL A 258 -17.24 -0.89 -12.18
CA VAL A 258 -17.28 0.11 -11.11
C VAL A 258 -18.07 -0.40 -9.90
N LYS A 259 -19.19 -1.10 -10.12
CA LYS A 259 -19.93 -1.78 -9.06
C LYS A 259 -19.07 -2.82 -8.34
N THR A 260 -18.30 -3.63 -9.08
CA THR A 260 -17.36 -4.59 -8.49
C THR A 260 -16.32 -3.89 -7.63
N VAL A 261 -15.68 -2.83 -8.13
CA VAL A 261 -14.69 -2.07 -7.35
C VAL A 261 -15.31 -1.44 -6.10
N ILE A 262 -16.47 -0.80 -6.22
CA ILE A 262 -17.18 -0.21 -5.07
C ILE A 262 -17.55 -1.29 -4.04
N SER A 263 -17.94 -2.50 -4.48
CA SER A 263 -18.25 -3.62 -3.59
C SER A 263 -17.02 -4.16 -2.84
N LEU A 264 -15.81 -3.95 -3.35
CA LEU A 264 -14.59 -4.25 -2.60
C LEU A 264 -14.44 -3.32 -1.40
N PHE A 265 -14.91 -2.06 -1.51
CA PHE A 265 -14.85 -1.07 -0.43
C PHE A 265 -16.11 -1.05 0.45
N SER A 266 -17.21 -1.70 0.07
CA SER A 266 -18.45 -1.71 0.88
C SER A 266 -18.29 -2.42 2.23
N GLY A 267 -17.22 -3.19 2.41
CA GLY A 267 -16.84 -3.80 3.67
C GLY A 267 -15.91 -2.96 4.55
N VAL A 268 -15.53 -1.75 4.11
CA VAL A 268 -14.64 -0.83 4.81
C VAL A 268 -15.48 0.17 5.60
N ASP A 269 -15.37 0.11 6.93
CA ASP A 269 -15.98 1.10 7.82
C ASP A 269 -15.29 2.47 7.64
N LEU A 270 -16.09 3.53 7.73
CA LEU A 270 -15.63 4.92 7.73
C LEU A 270 -14.54 5.15 8.79
N SER A 271 -14.67 4.47 9.94
CA SER A 271 -13.68 4.50 11.03
C SER A 271 -12.29 4.02 10.58
N PHE A 272 -12.22 2.95 9.78
CA PHE A 272 -10.98 2.47 9.18
C PHE A 272 -10.42 3.48 8.18
N GLY A 273 -11.27 4.05 7.32
CA GLY A 273 -10.85 5.04 6.33
C GLY A 273 -10.18 6.27 6.97
N VAL A 274 -10.77 6.77 8.06
CA VAL A 274 -10.20 7.87 8.87
C VAL A 274 -8.85 7.48 9.45
N TYR A 275 -8.77 6.31 10.08
CA TYR A 275 -7.53 5.84 10.68
C TYR A 275 -6.43 5.71 9.63
N ALA A 276 -6.71 5.03 8.51
CA ALA A 276 -5.76 4.83 7.43
C ALA A 276 -5.28 6.17 6.87
N PHE A 277 -6.19 7.14 6.68
CA PHE A 277 -5.84 8.48 6.23
C PHE A 277 -4.89 9.20 7.20
N LEU A 278 -5.22 9.24 8.50
CA LEU A 278 -4.39 9.86 9.52
C LEU A 278 -3.02 9.18 9.65
N MET A 279 -3.01 7.85 9.54
CA MET A 279 -1.80 7.06 9.62
C MET A 279 -0.88 7.27 8.41
N ILE A 280 -1.44 7.37 7.20
CA ILE A 280 -0.70 7.72 5.97
C ILE A 280 -0.07 9.10 6.11
N ILE A 281 -0.84 10.11 6.51
CA ILE A 281 -0.34 11.48 6.63
C ILE A 281 0.76 11.58 7.68
N SER A 282 0.55 11.01 8.87
CA SER A 282 1.57 10.99 9.94
C SER A 282 2.81 10.19 9.54
N GLY A 283 2.64 9.11 8.77
CA GLY A 283 3.72 8.38 8.12
C GLY A 283 4.52 9.28 7.17
N ILE A 284 3.86 9.90 6.20
CA ILE A 284 4.49 10.79 5.21
C ILE A 284 5.26 11.91 5.92
N LEU A 285 4.66 12.55 6.91
CA LEU A 285 5.30 13.58 7.73
C LEU A 285 6.59 13.07 8.37
N GLY A 286 6.51 11.96 9.10
CA GLY A 286 7.65 11.37 9.79
C GLY A 286 8.79 11.00 8.82
N TYR A 287 8.45 10.40 7.69
CA TYR A 287 9.42 10.02 6.65
C TYR A 287 10.06 11.24 5.98
N ILE A 288 9.31 12.32 5.74
CA ILE A 288 9.85 13.58 5.22
C ILE A 288 10.88 14.17 6.19
N PHE A 289 10.57 14.20 7.50
CA PHE A 289 11.53 14.68 8.50
C PHE A 289 12.79 13.81 8.53
N LEU A 290 12.67 12.48 8.53
CA LEU A 290 13.84 11.58 8.48
C LEU A 290 14.66 11.78 7.19
N ALA A 291 14.00 11.84 6.04
CA ALA A 291 14.65 11.99 4.75
C ALA A 291 15.39 13.33 4.64
N SER A 292 14.81 14.41 5.17
CA SER A 292 15.47 15.72 5.21
C SER A 292 16.76 15.73 6.04
N ILE A 293 16.81 14.97 7.13
CA ILE A 293 18.01 14.82 7.96
C ILE A 293 19.09 14.07 7.17
N ILE A 294 18.74 12.93 6.58
CA ILE A 294 19.66 12.13 5.79
C ILE A 294 20.21 12.91 4.60
N ALA A 295 19.33 13.61 3.88
CA ALA A 295 19.72 14.42 2.72
C ALA A 295 20.66 15.57 3.09
N SER A 296 20.56 16.11 4.31
CA SER A 296 21.51 17.14 4.78
C SER A 296 22.95 16.62 4.95
N LEU A 297 23.13 15.30 5.09
CA LEU A 297 24.44 14.64 5.23
C LEU A 297 25.08 14.31 3.88
N VAL A 298 24.30 14.33 2.80
CA VAL A 298 24.76 14.00 1.46
C VAL A 298 25.45 15.23 0.84
N ASN A 299 26.47 15.02 0.01
CA ASN A 299 27.16 16.10 -0.70
C ASN A 299 26.70 16.24 -2.16
N GLU A 300 26.25 15.14 -2.78
CA GLU A 300 25.88 15.09 -4.19
C GLU A 300 24.48 14.48 -4.40
N GLN A 301 23.74 14.98 -5.39
CA GLN A 301 22.41 14.45 -5.73
C GLN A 301 22.43 12.94 -6.06
N SER A 302 23.51 12.45 -6.70
CA SER A 302 23.71 11.05 -7.07
C SER A 302 23.66 10.09 -5.88
N GLN A 303 24.06 10.55 -4.69
CA GLN A 303 24.13 9.75 -3.46
C GLN A 303 22.79 9.67 -2.72
N VAL A 304 21.79 10.47 -3.08
CA VAL A 304 20.49 10.54 -2.39
C VAL A 304 19.84 9.17 -2.29
N GLN A 305 19.76 8.45 -3.41
CA GLN A 305 19.03 7.18 -3.45
C GLN A 305 19.68 6.12 -2.57
N GLN A 306 21.02 6.11 -2.47
CA GLN A 306 21.75 5.23 -1.56
C GLN A 306 21.56 5.67 -0.10
N ALA A 307 21.59 6.97 0.18
CA ALA A 307 21.43 7.51 1.52
C ALA A 307 20.02 7.25 2.09
N THR A 308 18.98 7.27 1.25
CA THR A 308 17.59 7.03 1.68
C THR A 308 17.19 5.55 1.74
N GLN A 309 18.07 4.60 1.37
CA GLN A 309 17.75 3.16 1.43
C GLN A 309 17.29 2.67 2.81
N PRO A 310 17.86 3.11 3.94
CA PRO A 310 17.38 2.67 5.26
C PRO A 310 15.91 2.99 5.51
N LEU A 311 15.40 4.11 4.96
CA LEU A 311 13.99 4.47 5.05
C LEU A 311 13.14 3.53 4.20
N ALA A 312 13.64 3.15 3.01
CA ALA A 312 12.99 2.16 2.17
C ALA A 312 12.84 0.83 2.91
N PHE A 313 13.88 0.38 3.61
CA PHE A 313 13.82 -0.85 4.40
C PHE A 313 12.79 -0.80 5.53
N PHE A 314 12.65 0.31 6.27
CA PHE A 314 11.58 0.42 7.27
C PHE A 314 10.19 0.26 6.68
N SER A 315 9.94 0.93 5.54
CA SER A 315 8.65 0.84 4.86
C SER A 315 8.40 -0.55 4.28
N LEU A 316 9.45 -1.18 3.73
CA LEU A 316 9.42 -2.52 3.16
C LEU A 316 9.17 -3.59 4.23
N ILE A 317 9.83 -3.49 5.39
CA ILE A 317 9.59 -4.38 6.53
C ILE A 317 8.12 -4.33 6.92
N GLY A 318 7.53 -3.14 7.03
CA GLY A 318 6.12 -3.02 7.39
C GLY A 318 5.18 -3.59 6.32
N TYR A 319 5.52 -3.45 5.04
CA TYR A 319 4.78 -4.07 3.94
C TYR A 319 4.85 -5.60 3.96
N ILE A 320 6.05 -6.18 4.02
CA ILE A 320 6.26 -7.64 4.06
C ILE A 320 5.61 -8.22 5.32
N ALA A 321 5.79 -7.57 6.47
CA ALA A 321 5.13 -7.96 7.72
C ALA A 321 3.61 -7.85 7.61
N GLY A 322 3.09 -6.90 6.83
CA GLY A 322 1.66 -6.74 6.56
C GLY A 322 1.08 -7.92 5.78
N ILE A 323 1.81 -8.41 4.77
CA ILE A 323 1.46 -9.63 4.04
C ILE A 323 1.58 -10.86 4.95
N ALA A 324 2.69 -11.01 5.66
CA ALA A 324 2.90 -12.11 6.60
C ALA A 324 1.82 -12.13 7.69
N GLY A 325 1.35 -10.96 8.12
CA GLY A 325 0.25 -10.80 9.07
C GLY A 325 -1.10 -11.23 8.54
N ALA A 326 -1.31 -11.27 7.23
CA ALA A 326 -2.51 -11.88 6.66
C ALA A 326 -2.48 -13.41 6.75
N ALA A 327 -1.30 -14.02 6.64
CA ALA A 327 -1.12 -15.47 6.73
C ALA A 327 -0.99 -15.99 8.17
N ALA A 328 -0.38 -15.19 9.07
CA ALA A 328 -0.19 -15.52 10.49
C ALA A 328 -0.66 -14.38 11.40
N PRO A 329 -1.98 -14.08 11.45
CA PRO A 329 -2.47 -12.84 12.06
C PRO A 329 -2.32 -12.75 13.59
N GLY A 330 -2.25 -13.90 14.28
CA GLY A 330 -2.06 -13.99 15.72
C GLY A 330 -0.61 -13.87 16.19
N ASN A 331 0.35 -13.66 15.29
CA ASN A 331 1.76 -13.65 15.65
C ASN A 331 2.14 -12.44 16.53
N VAL A 332 2.72 -12.71 17.71
CA VAL A 332 3.09 -11.69 18.70
C VAL A 332 4.16 -10.73 18.17
N ILE A 333 5.12 -11.21 17.37
CA ILE A 333 6.17 -10.36 16.79
C ILE A 333 5.55 -9.34 15.85
N LEU A 334 4.62 -9.77 14.98
CA LEU A 334 3.90 -8.86 14.08
C LEU A 334 3.04 -7.86 14.85
N ARG A 335 2.47 -8.29 15.99
CA ARG A 335 1.74 -7.39 16.89
C ARG A 335 2.63 -6.31 17.46
N VAL A 336 3.79 -6.65 18.01
CA VAL A 336 4.74 -5.67 18.56
C VAL A 336 5.29 -4.76 17.46
N LEU A 337 5.69 -5.33 16.33
CA LEU A 337 6.25 -4.60 15.20
C LEU A 337 5.28 -3.55 14.64
N SER A 338 3.98 -3.81 14.72
CA SER A 338 2.95 -2.86 14.28
C SER A 338 2.84 -1.59 15.13
N TYR A 339 3.39 -1.58 16.35
CA TYR A 339 3.47 -0.38 17.19
C TYR A 339 4.75 0.43 16.96
N ILE A 340 5.76 -0.14 16.29
CA ILE A 340 7.04 0.54 16.07
C ILE A 340 6.83 1.67 15.04
N PRO A 341 7.15 2.92 15.39
CA PRO A 341 7.05 4.04 14.46
C PRO A 341 7.83 3.81 13.16
N PHE A 342 7.36 4.42 12.08
CA PHE A 342 7.86 4.27 10.71
C PHE A 342 7.61 2.90 10.06
N ILE A 343 7.38 1.84 10.83
CA ILE A 343 6.91 0.54 10.34
C ILE A 343 5.38 0.45 10.44
N SER A 344 4.83 1.04 11.49
CA SER A 344 3.41 1.07 11.80
C SER A 344 2.49 1.55 10.66
N PRO A 345 2.84 2.60 9.86
CA PRO A 345 1.93 3.12 8.84
C PRO A 345 1.47 2.09 7.80
N THR A 346 2.33 1.14 7.44
CA THR A 346 1.99 0.03 6.56
C THR A 346 1.42 -1.15 7.36
N LEU A 347 2.14 -1.61 8.38
CA LEU A 347 1.79 -2.84 9.09
C LEU A 347 0.50 -2.76 9.93
N MET A 348 0.33 -1.71 10.74
CA MET A 348 -0.86 -1.59 11.60
C MET A 348 -2.13 -1.37 10.77
N THR A 349 -2.02 -0.58 9.71
CA THR A 349 -3.11 -0.37 8.75
C THR A 349 -3.52 -1.69 8.09
N SER A 350 -2.56 -2.55 7.71
CA SER A 350 -2.85 -3.90 7.23
C SER A 350 -3.59 -4.75 8.27
N ARG A 351 -3.09 -4.77 9.52
CA ARG A 351 -3.66 -5.56 10.62
C ARG A 351 -5.08 -5.13 10.98
N LEU A 352 -5.38 -3.82 10.90
CA LEU A 352 -6.71 -3.29 11.11
C LEU A 352 -7.65 -3.64 9.94
N ALA A 353 -7.14 -3.64 8.69
CA ALA A 353 -7.92 -4.00 7.51
C ALA A 353 -8.41 -5.46 7.54
N ILE A 354 -7.58 -6.39 8.05
CA ILE A 354 -7.96 -7.79 8.27
C ILE A 354 -8.73 -8.03 9.58
N GLN A 355 -9.05 -6.98 10.35
CA GLN A 355 -9.79 -7.03 11.62
C GLN A 355 -9.14 -7.85 12.74
N TYR A 356 -7.82 -8.04 12.69
CA TYR A 356 -7.06 -8.73 13.76
C TYR A 356 -6.46 -7.78 14.80
N SER A 357 -6.57 -6.47 14.58
CA SER A 357 -6.20 -5.44 15.54
C SER A 357 -7.45 -4.69 15.97
N SER A 358 -7.55 -4.35 17.25
CA SER A 358 -8.65 -3.54 17.74
C SER A 358 -8.43 -2.06 17.39
N GLN A 359 -9.51 -1.27 17.37
CA GLN A 359 -9.39 0.17 17.14
C GLN A 359 -8.50 0.85 18.19
N LEU A 360 -8.50 0.36 19.43
CA LEU A 360 -7.65 0.88 20.50
C LEU A 360 -6.16 0.68 20.18
N GLU A 361 -5.78 -0.52 19.73
CA GLU A 361 -4.40 -0.81 19.31
C GLU A 361 -3.95 0.12 18.18
N ALA A 362 -4.82 0.32 17.19
CA ALA A 362 -4.57 1.20 16.05
C ALA A 362 -4.31 2.64 16.50
N TRP A 363 -5.15 3.18 17.39
CA TRP A 363 -4.98 4.54 17.94
C TRP A 363 -3.73 4.68 18.80
N ILE A 364 -3.34 3.67 19.58
CA ILE A 364 -2.06 3.67 20.31
C ILE A 364 -0.90 3.79 19.33
N ALA A 365 -0.90 2.97 18.27
CA ALA A 365 0.16 2.99 17.26
C ALA A 365 0.22 4.34 16.51
N PHE A 366 -0.94 4.95 16.22
CA PHE A 366 -1.00 6.30 15.68
C PHE A 366 -0.38 7.34 16.64
N CYS A 367 -0.72 7.30 17.93
CA CYS A 367 -0.13 8.20 18.92
C CYS A 367 1.40 8.03 19.00
N LEU A 368 1.90 6.80 19.02
CA LEU A 368 3.35 6.51 18.99
C LEU A 368 4.01 7.07 17.72
N GLN A 369 3.38 6.89 16.55
CA GLN A 369 3.85 7.44 15.28
C GLN A 369 3.93 8.97 15.31
N VAL A 370 2.92 9.65 15.86
CA VAL A 370 2.89 11.11 16.01
C VAL A 370 3.97 11.60 16.96
N ILE A 371 4.13 10.95 18.12
CA ILE A 371 5.17 11.29 19.10
C ILE A 371 6.55 11.15 18.46
N ALA A 372 6.83 10.04 17.79
CA ALA A 372 8.09 9.81 17.09
C ALA A 372 8.33 10.88 16.01
N THR A 373 7.30 11.23 15.24
CA THR A 373 7.38 12.29 14.23
C THR A 373 7.76 13.64 14.84
N ILE A 374 7.15 14.03 15.97
CA ILE A 374 7.48 15.28 16.68
C ILE A 374 8.91 15.25 17.21
N LEU A 375 9.36 14.12 17.77
CA LEU A 375 10.72 13.97 18.26
C LEU A 375 11.74 14.11 17.14
N VAL A 376 11.51 13.44 16.00
CA VAL A 376 12.37 13.53 14.82
C VAL A 376 12.35 14.95 14.24
N ALA A 377 11.20 15.62 14.18
CA ALA A 377 11.14 17.01 13.71
C ALA A 377 12.00 17.95 14.57
N LYS A 378 11.90 17.84 15.91
CA LYS A 378 12.67 18.67 16.85
C LYS A 378 14.17 18.36 16.82
N ALA A 379 14.56 17.09 16.69
CA ALA A 379 15.96 16.72 16.55
C ALA A 379 16.51 17.12 15.18
N GLY A 380 15.69 16.94 14.15
CA GLY A 380 16.03 17.16 12.75
C GLY A 380 16.39 18.58 12.42
N GLU A 381 15.70 19.58 13.00
CA GLU A 381 16.04 20.99 12.85
C GLU A 381 17.52 21.28 13.18
N LYS A 382 18.00 20.75 14.31
CA LYS A 382 19.39 20.97 14.76
C LYS A 382 20.39 20.21 13.91
N ILE A 383 20.07 18.97 13.51
CA ILE A 383 20.95 18.14 12.69
C ILE A 383 21.05 18.74 11.28
N TYR A 384 19.92 19.15 10.71
CA TYR A 384 19.86 19.81 9.41
C TYR A 384 20.72 21.08 9.41
N ALA A 385 20.52 21.99 10.36
CA ALA A 385 21.26 23.24 10.42
C ALA A 385 22.80 23.04 10.52
N ARG A 386 23.26 21.95 11.16
CA ARG A 386 24.69 21.63 11.28
C ARG A 386 25.29 21.08 10.00
N ASN A 387 24.56 20.25 9.26
CA ASN A 387 25.12 19.47 8.15
C ASN A 387 24.86 20.10 6.78
N VAL A 388 23.85 20.97 6.67
CA VAL A 388 23.44 21.54 5.39
C VAL A 388 24.55 22.40 4.73
N LEU A 389 25.45 22.98 5.51
CA LEU A 389 26.66 23.70 5.05
C LEU A 389 27.96 22.89 5.20
N SER A 390 27.88 21.67 5.71
CA SER A 390 29.05 20.82 5.91
C SER A 390 29.33 19.99 4.67
N TYR A 391 30.51 20.18 4.10
CA TYR A 391 31.07 19.33 3.05
C TYR A 391 32.14 18.42 3.68
N SER A 392 31.73 17.44 4.47
CA SER A 392 32.65 16.44 5.06
C SER A 392 32.83 15.25 4.12
N SER A 393 34.06 14.75 4.04
CA SER A 393 34.43 13.52 3.33
C SER A 393 34.12 12.24 4.11
N ASP A 394 33.65 12.34 5.35
CA ASP A 394 33.36 11.18 6.20
C ASP A 394 32.15 10.38 5.68
N LYS A 395 32.15 9.06 5.92
CA LYS A 395 31.00 8.20 5.58
C LYS A 395 29.72 8.71 6.25
N ILE A 396 28.62 8.83 5.48
CA ILE A 396 27.30 9.35 5.89
C ILE A 396 26.83 8.75 7.23
N MET A 397 26.96 7.42 7.39
CA MET A 397 26.55 6.74 8.63
C MET A 397 27.41 7.13 9.84
N SER A 398 28.71 7.34 9.66
CA SER A 398 29.61 7.81 10.73
C SER A 398 29.21 9.21 11.18
N GLN A 399 28.93 10.11 10.23
CA GLN A 399 28.48 11.47 10.53
C GLN A 399 27.12 11.48 11.26
N PHE A 400 26.18 10.63 10.85
CA PHE A 400 24.89 10.50 11.53
C PHE A 400 25.05 10.11 13.01
N PHE A 401 25.85 9.07 13.31
CA PHE A 401 26.07 8.62 14.68
C PHE A 401 26.89 9.62 15.52
N GLN A 402 27.86 10.32 14.93
CA GLN A 402 28.60 11.39 15.60
C GLN A 402 27.69 12.57 15.97
N ASN A 403 26.76 12.93 15.09
CA ASN A 403 25.79 13.99 15.31
C ASN A 403 24.78 13.64 16.41
N LEU A 404 24.36 12.37 16.51
CA LEU A 404 23.51 11.88 17.60
C LEU A 404 24.23 11.85 18.95
N ARG A 405 25.51 11.49 18.97
CA ARG A 405 26.30 11.39 20.21
C ARG A 405 26.73 12.74 20.79
N GLY A 406 26.55 13.85 20.06
CA GLY A 406 26.90 15.18 20.52
C GLY A 406 28.41 15.28 20.83
N ASN A 407 29.20 15.60 19.82
CA ASN A 407 30.66 15.70 19.86
C ASN A 407 31.24 16.23 21.20
N SER A 408 31.64 15.30 22.09
CA SER A 408 32.36 15.54 23.36
C SER A 408 33.75 16.16 23.14
N GLY A 409 34.29 16.09 21.91
CA GLY A 409 35.58 16.71 21.56
C GLY A 409 35.57 18.24 21.56
N ASN A 410 34.43 18.88 21.29
CA ASN A 410 34.33 20.35 21.26
C ASN A 410 34.22 20.99 22.65
N ALA A 411 33.93 20.22 23.71
CA ALA A 411 33.94 20.71 25.09
C ALA A 411 35.37 20.95 25.59
N ARG A 412 36.35 20.13 25.17
CA ARG A 412 37.78 20.35 25.47
C ARG A 412 38.33 21.58 24.74
N ARG A 413 38.02 21.75 23.44
CA ARG A 413 38.47 22.93 22.67
C ARG A 413 37.87 24.24 23.17
N LYS A 414 36.60 24.24 23.62
CA LYS A 414 35.98 25.40 24.28
C LYS A 414 36.58 25.71 25.65
N LYS A 415 37.07 24.72 26.41
CA LYS A 415 37.81 24.95 27.67
C LYS A 415 39.16 25.61 27.39
N THR A 416 39.92 25.11 26.42
CA THR A 416 41.23 25.67 26.06
C THR A 416 41.13 27.10 25.52
N VAL A 417 40.12 27.40 24.69
CA VAL A 417 39.89 28.78 24.20
C VAL A 417 39.38 29.71 25.32
N LYS A 418 38.54 29.22 26.25
CA LYS A 418 38.12 30.04 27.40
C LYS A 418 39.26 30.33 28.37
N GLU A 419 40.17 29.38 28.61
CA GLU A 419 41.36 29.61 29.45
C GLU A 419 42.32 30.61 28.81
N VAL A 420 42.51 30.57 27.49
CA VAL A 420 43.36 31.54 26.77
C VAL A 420 42.72 32.93 26.71
N VAL A 421 41.39 33.04 26.61
CA VAL A 421 40.69 34.33 26.57
C VAL A 421 40.54 34.95 27.98
N ASN A 422 40.39 34.15 29.04
CA ASN A 422 40.28 34.68 30.41
C ASN A 422 41.62 35.20 30.97
N ASN A 423 42.76 34.76 30.43
CA ASN A 423 44.07 35.22 30.88
C ASN A 423 44.54 36.53 30.23
N ASN A 424 43.81 37.08 29.25
CA ASN A 424 44.26 38.23 28.46
C ASN A 424 43.31 39.45 28.46
N ILE A 425 42.28 39.48 29.31
CA ILE A 425 41.37 40.64 29.39
C ILE A 425 41.12 41.00 30.86
N SER A 426 42.12 41.63 31.47
CA SER A 426 41.93 42.57 32.57
C SER A 426 42.11 43.97 32.01
N GLY A 427 41.03 44.66 31.70
CA GLY A 427 41.08 46.03 31.21
C GLY A 427 39.89 46.41 30.36
N ASP A 428 39.07 47.25 30.94
CA ASP A 428 38.16 48.23 30.33
C ASP A 428 36.97 47.80 29.46
N GLU A 429 35.83 48.30 29.93
CA GLU A 429 34.63 48.77 29.24
C GLU A 429 33.96 47.84 28.21
N GLY A 430 32.68 47.49 28.38
CA GLY A 430 31.64 48.41 28.77
C GLY A 430 30.87 48.99 27.58
N PHE A 431 30.93 48.45 26.35
CA PHE A 431 29.92 48.75 25.33
C PHE A 431 29.97 47.74 24.18
N MET A 432 28.86 47.04 23.93
CA MET A 432 28.29 46.75 22.59
C MET A 432 27.34 45.55 22.62
N MET A 433 26.11 45.83 22.18
CA MET A 433 25.12 44.91 21.62
C MET A 433 24.33 44.02 22.59
N ARG A 434 23.35 44.71 23.19
CA ARG A 434 22.03 44.23 23.57
C ARG A 434 21.55 42.99 22.81
N ARG A 435 21.14 42.00 23.61
CA ARG A 435 20.17 40.93 23.34
C ARG A 435 19.29 41.18 22.11
N VAL A 436 19.58 40.43 21.04
CA VAL A 436 18.57 40.11 20.02
C VAL A 436 17.65 39.04 20.61
N HIS A 437 16.69 39.47 21.44
CA HIS A 437 15.49 38.69 21.71
C HIS A 437 14.54 38.85 20.51
N LEU A 438 14.83 38.16 19.42
CA LEU A 438 13.83 37.92 18.40
C LEU A 438 12.85 36.87 18.94
N LEU A 439 11.57 37.22 18.92
CA LEU A 439 10.44 36.36 19.25
C LEU A 439 10.62 35.01 18.57
N ARG A 440 11.02 34.02 19.36
CA ARG A 440 11.26 32.64 18.94
C ARG A 440 9.90 31.98 18.71
N GLU A 441 9.26 32.28 17.59
CA GLU A 441 8.21 31.45 17.02
C GLU A 441 8.82 30.05 16.85
N GLN A 442 8.50 29.15 17.77
CA GLN A 442 9.03 27.77 17.80
C GLN A 442 8.42 27.01 16.61
N PRO A 443 9.16 26.78 15.51
CA PRO A 443 8.57 26.31 14.26
C PRO A 443 8.05 24.86 14.35
N TRP A 444 8.53 24.06 15.32
CA TRP A 444 7.96 22.75 15.63
C TRP A 444 6.48 22.83 16.08
N ARG A 445 6.03 23.96 16.65
CA ARG A 445 4.61 24.16 16.97
C ARG A 445 3.73 24.14 15.72
N LEU A 446 4.27 24.49 14.56
CA LEU A 446 3.54 24.40 13.28
C LEU A 446 3.35 22.96 12.84
N VAL A 447 4.30 22.06 13.13
CA VAL A 447 4.12 20.62 12.87
C VAL A 447 2.98 20.08 13.71
N VAL A 448 2.95 20.46 15.00
CA VAL A 448 1.84 20.12 15.90
C VAL A 448 0.53 20.73 15.39
N LEU A 449 0.53 21.98 14.92
CA LEU A 449 -0.65 22.66 14.41
C LEU A 449 -1.15 22.04 13.10
N ILE A 450 -0.25 21.63 12.20
CA ILE A 450 -0.57 20.88 10.97
C ILE A 450 -1.19 19.53 11.33
N ILE A 451 -0.57 18.78 12.24
CA ILE A 451 -1.11 17.50 12.72
C ILE A 451 -2.49 17.70 13.35
N VAL A 452 -2.67 18.74 14.18
CA VAL A 452 -3.96 19.08 14.79
C VAL A 452 -5.00 19.47 13.74
N LEU A 453 -4.64 20.29 12.74
CA LEU A 453 -5.53 20.67 11.64
C LEU A 453 -5.92 19.45 10.79
N ILE A 454 -5.00 18.52 10.55
CA ILE A 454 -5.29 17.27 9.84
C ILE A 454 -6.24 16.40 10.64
N ILE A 455 -6.05 16.30 11.97
CA ILE A 455 -6.98 15.57 12.86
C ILE A 455 -8.36 16.22 12.85
N LEU A 456 -8.44 17.56 12.93
CA LEU A 456 -9.70 18.31 12.88
C LEU A 456 -10.40 18.17 11.53
N PHE A 457 -9.64 18.20 10.43
CA PHE A 457 -10.15 18.01 9.08
C PHE A 457 -10.67 16.59 8.85
N ALA A 458 -9.94 15.57 9.31
CA ALA A 458 -10.41 14.19 9.29
C ALA A 458 -11.71 14.03 10.10
N LYS A 459 -11.81 14.70 11.26
CA LYS A 459 -13.06 14.72 12.04
C LYS A 459 -14.20 15.40 11.29
N PHE A 460 -13.94 16.48 10.56
CA PHE A 460 -14.97 17.22 9.82
C PHE A 460 -15.51 16.47 8.59
N ILE A 461 -14.64 15.79 7.85
CA ILE A 461 -15.04 15.07 6.62
C ILE A 461 -15.73 13.74 6.93
N PHE A 462 -15.28 13.03 7.96
CA PHE A 462 -15.64 11.63 8.16
C PHE A 462 -16.55 11.37 9.38
N PHE A 463 -16.90 12.37 10.19
CA PHE A 463 -17.86 12.22 11.30
C PHE A 463 -19.12 13.09 11.12
N LYS A 464 -19.60 13.22 9.88
CA LYS A 464 -20.83 13.95 9.57
C LYS A 464 -21.91 13.05 8.98
#